data_AF-N9CUW8-F1
#
_entry.id   AF-N9CUW8-F1
#
_cell.length_a   1.000
_cell.length_b   1.000
_cell.length_c   1.000
_cell.angle_alpha   90.00
_cell.angle_beta   90.00
_cell.angle_gamma   90.00
#
_symmetry.space_group_name_H-M   'P 1'
#
loop_
_entity.id
_entity.type
_entity.pdbx_description
1 polymer ?
#
loop_
_entity_poly.entity_id
_entity_poly.type
_entity_poly.pdbx_seq_one_letter_code
_entity_poly.pdbx_strand_id
1 'polypeptide(L)'
;MTTKAKLIYDELCKDFSIGPNENITSCSYDDDNDQHFIECDVGILDFDKIDNQCQNLKNSKSKNRSADCLIYRASNDTLYFLEFKSGSCKYKDIRYKVIDGFTNLYHYALKKKIISSREEYMEINFRFCLVRRNAREIYLRDTILGDLESGEELRGTEAFNDLEDFFLKKVSIVMTPEKVPDLLYTITDGVIKDINYHYTDKVVKKLTTALS
;
A
#
# COMPACT_ATOMS: atom_id res chain seq x y z
N MET A 1 22.11 3.61 -12.64
CA MET A 1 22.41 3.68 -11.19
C MET A 1 21.20 3.08 -10.48
N THR A 2 21.38 2.15 -9.54
CA THR A 2 20.24 1.58 -8.80
C THR A 2 19.83 2.55 -7.70
N THR A 3 18.56 2.88 -7.63
CA THR A 3 18.00 3.82 -6.64
C THR A 3 17.76 3.12 -5.31
N LYS A 4 17.63 3.88 -4.23
CA LYS A 4 17.34 3.33 -2.89
C LYS A 4 15.97 2.64 -2.84
N ALA A 5 14.96 3.20 -3.53
CA ALA A 5 13.64 2.57 -3.67
C ALA A 5 13.74 1.16 -4.25
N LYS A 6 14.49 1.03 -5.36
CA LYS A 6 14.73 -0.25 -6.00
C LYS A 6 15.51 -1.21 -5.11
N LEU A 7 16.57 -0.75 -4.46
CA LEU A 7 17.37 -1.58 -3.56
C LEU A 7 16.53 -2.14 -2.41
N ILE A 8 15.66 -1.32 -1.81
CA ILE A 8 14.73 -1.76 -0.76
C ILE A 8 13.82 -2.87 -1.29
N TYR A 9 13.18 -2.64 -2.45
CA TYR A 9 12.28 -3.62 -3.04
C TYR A 9 12.97 -4.94 -3.39
N ASP A 10 14.12 -4.86 -4.06
CA ASP A 10 14.88 -6.03 -4.48
C ASP A 10 15.35 -6.85 -3.26
N GLU A 11 15.78 -6.19 -2.17
CA GLU A 11 16.14 -6.88 -0.93
C GLU A 11 14.93 -7.52 -0.27
N LEU A 12 13.77 -6.84 -0.24
CA LEU A 12 12.54 -7.42 0.28
C LEU A 12 12.14 -8.67 -0.50
N CYS A 13 12.17 -8.64 -1.83
CA CYS A 13 11.85 -9.81 -2.65
C CYS A 13 12.82 -10.99 -2.45
N LYS A 14 14.05 -10.73 -1.98
CA LYS A 14 14.99 -11.80 -1.61
C LYS A 14 14.63 -12.42 -0.26
N ASP A 15 14.37 -11.59 0.74
CA ASP A 15 14.05 -12.04 2.11
C ASP A 15 12.64 -12.64 2.21
N PHE A 16 11.71 -12.12 1.41
CA PHE A 16 10.29 -12.46 1.36
C PHE A 16 9.94 -12.79 -0.09
N SER A 17 10.29 -14.01 -0.50
CA SER A 17 10.10 -14.46 -1.88
C SER A 17 8.62 -14.53 -2.23
N ILE A 18 8.23 -13.96 -3.37
CA ILE A 18 6.87 -14.06 -3.91
C ILE A 18 6.62 -15.50 -4.34
N GLY A 19 5.89 -16.24 -3.51
CA GLY A 19 5.48 -17.61 -3.73
C GLY A 19 4.31 -17.74 -4.73
N PRO A 20 3.98 -18.98 -5.12
CA PRO A 20 2.97 -19.24 -6.16
C PRO A 20 1.55 -18.80 -5.80
N ASN A 21 1.26 -18.58 -4.51
CA ASN A 21 -0.03 -18.13 -4.01
C ASN A 21 -0.02 -16.65 -3.57
N GLU A 22 1.08 -15.93 -3.79
CA GLU A 22 1.20 -14.51 -3.45
C GLU A 22 0.96 -13.67 -4.69
N ASN A 23 -0.29 -13.25 -4.84
CA ASN A 23 -0.74 -12.47 -5.97
C ASN A 23 -1.74 -11.40 -5.51
N ILE A 24 -2.20 -10.59 -6.45
CA ILE A 24 -3.17 -9.54 -6.12
C ILE A 24 -4.49 -10.11 -5.62
N THR A 25 -4.86 -11.31 -6.06
CA THR A 25 -6.06 -11.99 -5.56
C THR A 25 -5.98 -12.27 -4.08
N SER A 26 -4.89 -12.90 -3.62
CA SER A 26 -4.69 -13.17 -2.20
C SER A 26 -4.64 -11.88 -1.37
N CYS A 27 -3.94 -10.85 -1.85
CA CYS A 27 -3.88 -9.55 -1.19
C CYS A 27 -5.25 -8.84 -1.09
N SER A 28 -6.16 -9.07 -2.04
CA SER A 28 -7.46 -8.41 -2.10
C SER A 28 -8.57 -9.18 -1.40
N TYR A 29 -8.20 -10.15 -0.55
CA TYR A 29 -9.15 -10.98 0.18
C TYR A 29 -9.82 -10.22 1.33
N ASP A 30 -11.11 -10.46 1.49
CA ASP A 30 -11.99 -9.86 2.48
C ASP A 30 -12.36 -10.87 3.55
N ASP A 31 -11.66 -10.85 4.69
CA ASP A 31 -11.96 -11.76 5.80
C ASP A 31 -13.42 -11.61 6.29
N ASP A 32 -13.96 -10.38 6.27
CA ASP A 32 -15.29 -10.08 6.82
C ASP A 32 -16.42 -10.68 5.96
N ASN A 33 -16.18 -10.89 4.67
CA ASN A 33 -17.19 -11.37 3.72
C ASN A 33 -16.77 -12.63 2.93
N ASP A 34 -15.64 -13.25 3.26
CA ASP A 34 -15.13 -14.49 2.66
C ASP A 34 -15.06 -14.43 1.12
N GLN A 35 -14.44 -13.37 0.59
CA GLN A 35 -14.42 -13.11 -0.86
C GLN A 35 -13.21 -12.28 -1.32
N HIS A 36 -12.86 -12.39 -2.61
CA HIS A 36 -11.83 -11.55 -3.23
C HIS A 36 -12.45 -10.36 -3.97
N PHE A 37 -11.78 -9.21 -3.98
CA PHE A 37 -12.21 -8.06 -4.77
C PHE A 37 -11.65 -8.06 -6.19
N ILE A 38 -10.47 -8.64 -6.37
CA ILE A 38 -9.73 -8.65 -7.62
C ILE A 38 -9.21 -10.05 -7.92
N GLU A 39 -9.47 -10.54 -9.13
CA GLU A 39 -8.83 -11.73 -9.65
C GLU A 39 -7.70 -11.32 -10.63
N CYS A 40 -6.47 -11.68 -10.27
CA CYS A 40 -5.26 -11.41 -11.02
C CYS A 40 -4.11 -12.27 -10.45
N ASP A 41 -3.59 -13.18 -11.27
CA ASP A 41 -2.51 -14.10 -10.88
C ASP A 41 -1.11 -13.47 -10.89
N VAL A 42 -1.01 -12.15 -11.14
CA VAL A 42 0.27 -11.44 -11.13
C VAL A 42 0.84 -11.46 -9.71
N GLY A 43 2.05 -12.00 -9.61
CA GLY A 43 2.79 -12.07 -8.35
C GLY A 43 3.09 -10.67 -7.80
N ILE A 44 2.82 -10.49 -6.51
CA ILE A 44 3.03 -9.23 -5.80
C ILE A 44 3.61 -9.50 -4.42
N LEU A 45 4.39 -8.55 -3.90
CA LEU A 45 4.96 -8.67 -2.57
C LEU A 45 3.87 -8.39 -1.52
N ASP A 46 3.46 -9.44 -0.83
CA ASP A 46 2.58 -9.39 0.35
C ASP A 46 3.32 -8.70 1.50
N PHE A 47 2.84 -7.51 1.86
CA PHE A 47 3.53 -6.67 2.83
C PHE A 47 3.16 -7.00 4.28
N ASP A 48 2.07 -7.74 4.51
CA ASP A 48 1.72 -8.26 5.82
C ASP A 48 2.73 -9.31 6.31
N LYS A 49 3.46 -9.97 5.41
CA LYS A 49 4.55 -10.91 5.80
C LYS A 49 5.81 -10.22 6.31
N ILE A 50 6.03 -8.99 5.89
CA ILE A 50 7.15 -8.15 6.32
C ILE A 50 6.84 -7.55 7.70
N ASP A 51 5.56 -7.52 8.05
CA ASP A 51 5.07 -6.92 9.28
C ASP A 51 5.66 -7.58 10.55
N ASN A 52 5.94 -6.73 11.54
CA ASN A 52 6.55 -7.08 12.84
C ASN A 52 7.97 -7.67 12.80
N GLN A 53 8.60 -7.86 11.64
CA GLN A 53 9.95 -8.43 11.57
C GLN A 53 11.09 -7.41 11.77
N CYS A 54 10.80 -6.12 11.62
CA CYS A 54 11.83 -5.06 11.65
C CYS A 54 11.70 -4.11 12.85
N GLN A 55 10.58 -4.14 13.58
CA GLN A 55 10.40 -3.36 14.78
C GLN A 55 10.88 -4.18 16.00
N ASN A 56 11.93 -3.70 16.69
CA ASN A 56 12.38 -4.28 17.96
C ASN A 56 11.47 -3.86 19.14
N LEU A 57 10.15 -3.95 18.98
CA LEU A 57 9.21 -3.67 20.06
C LEU A 57 9.06 -4.91 20.93
N LYS A 58 9.95 -5.04 21.92
CA LYS A 58 9.77 -6.00 23.01
C LYS A 58 8.39 -5.78 23.64
N ASN A 59 7.54 -6.80 23.61
CA ASN A 59 6.23 -6.90 24.27
C ASN A 59 5.02 -6.21 23.63
N SER A 60 5.04 -5.75 22.37
CA SER A 60 3.81 -5.30 21.73
C SER A 60 3.02 -6.48 21.15
N LYS A 61 1.95 -6.89 21.83
CA LYS A 61 0.92 -7.81 21.29
C LYS A 61 0.04 -7.17 20.19
N SER A 62 0.30 -5.92 19.81
CA SER A 62 -0.45 -5.27 18.76
C SER A 62 -0.06 -5.88 17.43
N LYS A 63 -1.02 -6.47 16.73
CA LYS A 63 -0.92 -6.62 15.28
C LYS A 63 -0.67 -5.22 14.72
N ASN A 64 0.48 -4.99 14.11
CA ASN A 64 0.67 -3.81 13.29
C ASN A 64 -0.40 -3.82 12.20
N ARG A 65 -0.81 -2.63 11.79
CA ARG A 65 -1.78 -2.49 10.71
C ARG A 65 -0.91 -2.07 9.54
N SER A 66 -0.41 -2.97 8.70
CA SER A 66 0.34 -2.58 7.50
C SER A 66 -0.57 -2.48 6.28
N ALA A 67 -0.05 -2.01 5.14
CA ALA A 67 -0.75 -2.17 3.85
C ALA A 67 -0.69 -3.64 3.40
N ASP A 68 -1.65 -4.08 2.61
CA ASP A 68 -1.71 -5.48 2.14
C ASP A 68 -0.55 -5.84 1.20
N CYS A 69 -0.17 -4.96 0.27
CA CYS A 69 0.96 -5.22 -0.64
C CYS A 69 1.89 -4.02 -0.86
N LEU A 70 3.08 -4.31 -1.39
CA LEU A 70 4.06 -3.32 -1.84
C LEU A 70 4.45 -3.57 -3.31
N ILE A 71 4.49 -2.51 -4.11
CA ILE A 71 4.88 -2.56 -5.53
C ILE A 71 6.00 -1.55 -5.77
N TYR A 72 7.03 -1.94 -6.49
CA TYR A 72 7.99 -1.01 -7.05
C TYR A 72 7.64 -0.70 -8.51
N ARG A 73 7.43 0.58 -8.81
CA ARG A 73 7.27 1.08 -10.16
C ARG A 73 8.58 1.62 -10.67
N ALA A 74 9.13 0.98 -11.71
CA ALA A 74 10.43 1.33 -12.25
C ALA A 74 10.40 2.64 -13.03
N SER A 75 9.29 2.94 -13.74
CA SER A 75 9.22 4.09 -14.64
C SER A 75 9.36 5.45 -13.95
N ASN A 76 9.02 5.55 -12.66
CA ASN A 76 9.10 6.78 -11.87
C ASN A 76 9.80 6.59 -10.52
N ASP A 77 10.52 5.48 -10.37
CA ASP A 77 11.26 5.13 -9.16
C ASP A 77 10.46 5.29 -7.86
N THR A 78 9.29 4.65 -7.77
CA THR A 78 8.36 4.85 -6.66
C THR A 78 7.92 3.52 -6.04
N LEU A 79 7.86 3.50 -4.71
CA LEU A 79 7.29 2.41 -3.92
C LEU A 79 5.82 2.71 -3.59
N TYR A 80 4.92 1.86 -4.06
CA TYR A 80 3.49 1.96 -3.84
C TYR A 80 3.05 0.93 -2.80
N PHE A 81 2.62 1.41 -1.63
CA PHE A 81 1.83 0.62 -0.70
C PHE A 81 0.41 0.52 -1.23
N LEU A 82 -0.17 -0.68 -1.25
CA LEU A 82 -1.52 -0.92 -1.74
C LEU A 82 -2.35 -1.56 -0.63
N GLU A 83 -3.48 -0.95 -0.31
CA GLU A 83 -4.43 -1.40 0.70
C GLU A 83 -5.80 -1.60 0.05
N PHE A 84 -6.42 -2.74 0.28
CA PHE A 84 -7.76 -3.09 -0.14
C PHE A 84 -8.75 -2.99 1.01
N LYS A 85 -9.93 -2.42 0.74
CA LYS A 85 -11.02 -2.32 1.72
C LYS A 85 -12.39 -2.59 1.13
N SER A 86 -13.10 -3.56 1.70
CA SER A 86 -14.54 -3.75 1.57
C SER A 86 -15.30 -2.79 2.49
N GLY A 87 -16.17 -1.96 1.91
CA GLY A 87 -17.17 -1.24 2.71
C GLY A 87 -16.64 -0.06 3.54
N SER A 88 -17.06 -0.01 4.82
CA SER A 88 -16.84 1.16 5.67
C SER A 88 -15.38 1.25 6.09
N CYS A 89 -14.73 2.33 5.69
CA CYS A 89 -13.34 2.59 5.99
C CYS A 89 -13.26 3.64 7.11
N LYS A 90 -12.78 3.24 8.29
CA LYS A 90 -12.47 4.21 9.36
C LYS A 90 -11.13 4.87 9.04
N TYR A 91 -11.12 6.18 8.87
CA TYR A 91 -9.93 6.94 8.48
C TYR A 91 -8.73 6.73 9.43
N LYS A 92 -9.00 6.63 10.73
CA LYS A 92 -8.00 6.33 11.76
C LYS A 92 -7.24 5.02 11.48
N ASP A 93 -7.93 4.00 10.97
CA ASP A 93 -7.29 2.71 10.67
C ASP A 93 -6.37 2.82 9.45
N ILE A 94 -6.75 3.59 8.42
CA ILE A 94 -5.89 3.86 7.26
C ILE A 94 -4.67 4.70 7.66
N ARG A 95 -4.85 5.70 8.52
CA ARG A 95 -3.76 6.53 9.04
C ARG A 95 -2.71 5.66 9.73
N TYR A 96 -3.12 4.74 10.60
CA TYR A 96 -2.21 3.78 11.20
C TYR A 96 -1.56 2.87 10.15
N LYS A 97 -2.30 2.43 9.14
CA LYS A 97 -1.74 1.65 8.03
C LYS A 97 -0.61 2.33 7.27
N VAL A 98 -0.75 3.62 7.02
CA VAL A 98 0.31 4.43 6.42
C VAL A 98 1.51 4.50 7.36
N ILE A 99 1.31 4.91 8.61
CA ILE A 99 2.41 5.14 9.56
C ILE A 99 3.19 3.86 9.85
N ASP A 100 2.49 2.76 10.16
CA ASP A 100 3.10 1.47 10.50
C ASP A 100 3.86 0.91 9.30
N GLY A 101 3.28 0.97 8.09
CA GLY A 101 3.92 0.50 6.86
C GLY A 101 5.21 1.25 6.54
N PHE A 102 5.18 2.58 6.58
CA PHE A 102 6.36 3.41 6.35
C PHE A 102 7.43 3.23 7.43
N THR A 103 7.03 3.09 8.68
CA THR A 103 7.96 2.91 9.81
C THR A 103 8.64 1.54 9.77
N ASN A 104 7.88 0.48 9.44
CA ASN A 104 8.43 -0.86 9.28
C ASN A 104 9.48 -0.89 8.17
N LEU A 105 9.18 -0.25 7.03
CA LEU A 105 10.08 -0.18 5.89
C LEU A 105 11.34 0.67 6.17
N TYR A 106 11.21 1.74 6.96
CA TYR A 106 12.36 2.53 7.44
C TYR A 106 13.33 1.66 8.26
N HIS A 107 12.81 0.92 9.24
CA HIS A 107 13.62 0.03 10.07
C HIS A 107 14.25 -1.10 9.27
N TYR A 108 13.52 -1.65 8.29
CA TYR A 108 14.06 -2.63 7.36
C TYR A 108 15.26 -2.06 6.57
N ALA A 109 15.08 -0.88 5.97
CA ALA A 109 16.12 -0.24 5.17
C ALA A 109 17.38 0.10 6.00
N LEU A 110 17.22 0.54 7.25
CA LEU A 110 18.33 0.71 8.19
C LEU A 110 19.04 -0.60 8.51
N LYS A 111 18.28 -1.66 8.84
CA LYS A 111 18.82 -3.00 9.17
C LYS A 111 19.66 -3.56 8.01
N LYS A 112 19.20 -3.33 6.78
CA LYS A 112 19.90 -3.72 5.54
C LYS A 112 21.01 -2.76 5.12
N LYS A 113 21.22 -1.65 5.85
CA LYS A 113 22.20 -0.60 5.53
C LYS A 113 22.01 0.01 4.14
N ILE A 114 20.77 0.06 3.65
CA ILE A 114 20.42 0.70 2.37
C ILE A 114 20.36 2.22 2.54
N ILE A 115 19.98 2.65 3.73
CA ILE A 115 20.00 4.04 4.20
C ILE A 115 20.86 4.14 5.45
N SER A 116 21.38 5.33 5.70
CA SER A 116 22.16 5.68 6.89
C SER A 116 21.47 6.71 7.79
N SER A 117 20.45 7.42 7.28
CA SER A 117 19.71 8.41 8.05
C SER A 117 18.24 8.47 7.69
N ARG A 118 17.48 9.18 8.52
CA ARG A 118 16.08 9.50 8.27
C ARG A 118 15.93 10.36 7.01
N GLU A 119 16.79 11.35 6.84
CA GLU A 119 16.74 12.29 5.73
C GLU A 119 16.88 11.56 4.39
N GLU A 120 17.80 10.59 4.30
CA GLU A 120 17.94 9.73 3.13
C GLU A 120 16.70 8.87 2.84
N TYR A 121 16.01 8.41 3.89
CA TYR A 121 14.76 7.67 3.71
C TYR A 121 13.64 8.56 3.19
N MET A 122 13.59 9.81 3.65
CA MET A 122 12.54 10.76 3.28
C MET A 122 12.63 11.21 1.81
N GLU A 123 13.83 11.15 1.21
CA GLU A 123 14.07 11.38 -0.22
C GLU A 123 13.47 10.29 -1.12
N ILE A 124 13.14 9.12 -0.58
CA ILE A 124 12.56 8.03 -1.36
C ILE A 124 11.11 8.36 -1.72
N ASN A 125 10.76 8.10 -2.99
CA ASN A 125 9.39 8.27 -3.46
C ASN A 125 8.53 7.11 -2.99
N PHE A 126 7.61 7.43 -2.07
CA PHE A 126 6.57 6.52 -1.63
C PHE A 126 5.22 7.05 -2.07
N ARG A 127 4.29 6.13 -2.32
CA ARG A 127 2.87 6.40 -2.49
C ARG A 127 2.08 5.36 -1.72
N PHE A 128 0.95 5.77 -1.16
CA PHE A 128 0.01 4.84 -0.54
C PHE A 128 -1.30 4.89 -1.32
N CYS A 129 -1.74 3.76 -1.86
CA CYS A 129 -2.95 3.60 -2.64
C CYS A 129 -3.97 2.81 -1.84
N LEU A 130 -5.17 3.38 -1.69
CA LEU A 130 -6.30 2.71 -1.07
C LEU A 130 -7.27 2.29 -2.17
N VAL A 131 -7.67 1.03 -2.23
CA VAL A 131 -8.62 0.49 -3.21
C VAL A 131 -9.87 0.08 -2.45
N ARG A 132 -11.00 0.74 -2.73
CA ARG A 132 -12.24 0.50 -1.98
C ARG A 132 -13.30 -0.14 -2.86
N ARG A 133 -13.85 -1.26 -2.40
CA ARG A 133 -15.06 -1.83 -2.98
C ARG A 133 -16.24 -0.93 -2.63
N ASN A 134 -16.83 -0.29 -3.65
CA ASN A 134 -18.01 0.59 -3.56
C ASN A 134 -17.80 1.98 -2.95
N ALA A 135 -16.65 2.63 -3.16
CA ALA A 135 -16.55 4.07 -2.93
C ALA A 135 -17.35 4.85 -3.99
N ARG A 136 -18.09 5.89 -3.59
CA ARG A 136 -18.42 6.98 -4.53
C ARG A 136 -17.10 7.63 -4.95
N GLU A 137 -16.98 8.09 -6.19
CA GLU A 137 -15.76 8.74 -6.70
C GLU A 137 -15.26 9.79 -5.69
N ILE A 138 -14.16 9.50 -5.01
CA ILE A 138 -13.48 10.45 -4.13
C ILE A 138 -12.33 11.01 -4.96
N TYR A 139 -12.38 12.32 -5.18
CA TYR A 139 -11.41 13.04 -6.00
C TYR A 139 -9.97 12.78 -5.57
N LEU A 140 -9.09 12.76 -6.57
CA LEU A 140 -7.65 12.88 -6.35
C LEU A 140 -7.34 14.20 -5.62
N ARG A 141 -7.20 14.18 -4.29
CA ARG A 141 -6.61 15.29 -3.54
C ARG A 141 -5.16 14.97 -3.21
N ASP A 142 -4.27 15.88 -3.58
CA ASP A 142 -2.89 15.96 -3.08
C ASP A 142 -2.82 16.07 -1.53
N THR A 143 -3.96 16.24 -0.86
CA THR A 143 -4.08 16.28 0.59
C THR A 143 -5.38 15.59 1.06
N ILE A 144 -5.30 14.29 1.33
CA ILE A 144 -6.30 13.53 2.14
C ILE A 144 -6.34 14.07 3.60
N LEU A 145 -5.42 14.98 3.95
CA LEU A 145 -5.24 15.64 5.25
C LEU A 145 -6.53 16.23 5.84
N GLY A 146 -7.32 16.98 5.06
CA GLY A 146 -8.50 17.68 5.60
C GLY A 146 -9.57 16.74 6.18
N ASP A 147 -9.69 15.53 5.64
CA ASP A 147 -10.62 14.52 6.15
C ASP A 147 -9.97 13.65 7.25
N LEU A 148 -8.65 13.45 7.20
CA LEU A 148 -7.86 12.74 8.24
C LEU A 148 -7.74 13.53 9.54
N GLU A 149 -7.66 14.85 9.48
CA GLU A 149 -7.57 15.76 10.63
C GLU A 149 -8.88 15.85 11.42
N SER A 150 -10.02 15.59 10.77
CA SER A 150 -11.35 15.63 11.40
C SER A 150 -11.67 14.40 12.28
N GLY A 151 -10.88 13.34 12.18
CA GLY A 151 -11.00 12.14 13.01
C GLY A 151 -10.18 12.25 14.29
N GLU A 152 -10.75 12.85 15.33
CA GLU A 152 -10.11 13.00 16.64
C GLU A 152 -9.66 11.65 17.24
N GLU A 153 -8.35 11.53 17.48
CA GLU A 153 -7.71 11.00 18.70
C GLU A 153 -6.20 10.97 18.49
N LEU A 154 -5.52 12.01 18.99
CA LEU A 154 -4.06 12.08 19.07
C LEU A 154 -3.55 11.04 20.07
N ARG A 155 -2.89 9.98 19.57
CA ARG A 155 -2.01 9.16 20.40
C ARG A 155 -0.65 8.99 19.74
N GLY A 156 0.34 9.56 20.42
CA GLY A 156 1.55 8.82 20.78
C GLY A 156 2.63 8.74 19.73
N THR A 157 3.24 9.88 19.39
CA THR A 157 4.69 10.12 19.52
C THR A 157 4.99 11.50 18.93
N GLU A 158 5.41 12.45 19.76
CA GLU A 158 5.75 13.83 19.33
C GLU A 158 6.85 13.86 18.24
N ALA A 159 7.60 12.77 18.07
CA ALA A 159 8.59 12.58 17.01
C ALA A 159 7.98 12.30 15.62
N PHE A 160 6.68 12.03 15.53
CA PHE A 160 6.00 11.64 14.29
C PHE A 160 5.02 12.68 13.77
N ASN A 161 4.69 13.74 14.51
CA ASN A 161 3.79 14.79 14.00
C ASN A 161 4.33 15.44 12.69
N ASP A 162 5.64 15.71 12.64
CA ASP A 162 6.28 16.27 11.44
C ASP A 162 6.41 15.24 10.29
N LEU A 163 6.58 13.95 10.65
CA LEU A 163 6.67 12.85 9.70
C LEU A 163 5.31 12.48 9.13
N GLU A 164 4.27 12.60 9.94
CA GLU A 164 2.89 12.35 9.62
C GLU A 164 2.40 13.32 8.56
N ASP A 165 2.62 14.63 8.72
CA ASP A 165 2.29 15.61 7.69
C ASP A 165 3.01 15.35 6.36
N PHE A 166 4.21 14.79 6.39
CA PHE A 166 4.96 14.43 5.18
C PHE A 166 4.49 13.12 4.54
N PHE A 167 4.23 12.09 5.33
CA PHE A 167 3.74 10.80 4.84
C PHE A 167 2.32 10.92 4.31
N LEU A 168 1.48 11.72 4.96
CA LEU A 168 0.10 11.97 4.54
C LEU A 168 0.03 12.75 3.22
N LYS A 169 1.01 13.62 2.91
CA LYS A 169 1.17 14.24 1.57
C LYS A 169 1.61 13.26 0.48
N LYS A 170 2.11 12.08 0.85
CA LYS A 170 2.48 10.99 -0.07
C LYS A 170 1.36 9.94 -0.22
N VAL A 171 0.19 10.13 0.40
CA VAL A 171 -0.97 9.23 0.25
C VAL A 171 -1.74 9.62 -1.02
N SER A 172 -2.00 8.65 -1.89
CA SER A 172 -2.74 8.83 -3.13
C SER A 172 -3.92 7.85 -3.25
N ILE A 173 -5.10 8.39 -2.93
CA ILE A 173 -6.48 8.12 -3.38
C ILE A 173 -7.05 6.70 -3.54
N VAL A 174 -8.30 6.68 -3.06
CA VAL A 174 -9.38 5.70 -3.08
C VAL A 174 -9.95 5.50 -4.47
N MET A 175 -9.95 4.26 -4.97
CA MET A 175 -10.42 3.99 -6.34
C MET A 175 -11.73 3.21 -6.38
N THR A 176 -12.63 3.71 -7.23
CA THR A 176 -13.86 3.05 -7.65
C THR A 176 -13.51 1.95 -8.68
N PRO A 177 -14.37 0.94 -8.86
CA PRO A 177 -14.11 -0.23 -9.72
C PRO A 177 -13.60 0.11 -11.11
N GLU A 178 -14.12 1.18 -11.71
CA GLU A 178 -13.84 1.56 -13.09
C GLU A 178 -12.38 1.99 -13.29
N LYS A 179 -11.72 2.45 -12.23
CA LYS A 179 -10.37 3.01 -12.28
C LYS A 179 -9.31 2.08 -11.69
N VAL A 180 -9.71 1.02 -10.97
CA VAL A 180 -8.78 0.01 -10.43
C VAL A 180 -7.88 -0.61 -11.50
N PRO A 181 -8.38 -0.97 -12.71
CA PRO A 181 -7.51 -1.49 -13.77
C PRO A 181 -6.48 -0.46 -14.24
N ASP A 182 -6.90 0.80 -14.46
CA ASP A 182 -6.00 1.88 -14.87
C ASP A 182 -4.88 2.09 -13.83
N LEU A 183 -5.22 2.04 -12.54
CA LEU A 183 -4.25 2.09 -11.46
C LEU A 183 -3.29 0.91 -11.52
N LEU A 184 -3.80 -0.32 -11.51
CA LEU A 184 -2.97 -1.51 -11.46
C LEU A 184 -2.05 -1.59 -12.68
N TYR A 185 -2.54 -1.27 -13.87
CA TYR A 185 -1.72 -1.10 -15.06
C TYR A 185 -0.64 -0.05 -14.86
N THR A 186 -1.01 1.13 -14.35
CA THR A 186 -0.06 2.24 -14.16
C THR A 186 1.02 1.92 -13.14
N ILE A 187 0.66 1.40 -11.95
CA ILE A 187 1.62 1.16 -10.86
C ILE A 187 2.47 -0.08 -11.08
N THR A 188 2.06 -0.98 -11.98
CA THR A 188 2.84 -2.15 -12.38
C THR A 188 3.53 -1.99 -13.73
N ASP A 189 3.63 -0.77 -14.27
CA ASP A 189 4.24 -0.49 -15.57
C ASP A 189 3.71 -1.39 -16.71
N GLY A 190 2.40 -1.67 -16.68
CA GLY A 190 1.69 -2.42 -17.70
C GLY A 190 1.83 -3.95 -17.61
N VAL A 191 2.38 -4.48 -16.52
CA VAL A 191 2.41 -5.93 -16.26
C VAL A 191 0.98 -6.46 -16.09
N ILE A 192 0.14 -5.76 -15.33
CA ILE A 192 -1.28 -6.08 -15.19
C ILE A 192 -2.05 -5.36 -16.30
N LYS A 193 -2.60 -6.14 -17.24
CA LYS A 193 -3.38 -5.62 -18.38
C LYS A 193 -4.88 -5.88 -18.26
N ASP A 194 -5.21 -6.90 -17.49
CA ASP A 194 -6.57 -7.38 -17.29
C ASP A 194 -6.74 -7.80 -15.83
N ILE A 195 -7.90 -7.50 -15.27
CA ILE A 195 -8.34 -8.01 -13.96
C ILE A 195 -9.82 -8.39 -14.05
N ASN A 196 -10.29 -9.32 -13.22
CA ASN A 196 -11.72 -9.40 -12.89
C ASN A 196 -11.95 -8.65 -11.57
N TYR A 197 -12.89 -7.71 -11.57
CA TYR A 197 -13.22 -6.93 -10.38
C TYR A 197 -14.64 -7.24 -9.87
N HIS A 198 -14.79 -7.39 -8.56
CA HIS A 198 -16.07 -7.73 -7.91
C HIS A 198 -16.67 -6.50 -7.21
N TYR A 199 -17.69 -5.87 -7.83
CA TYR A 199 -18.33 -4.64 -7.33
C TYR A 199 -19.37 -4.92 -6.23
N THR A 200 -20.28 -5.85 -6.51
CA THR A 200 -21.22 -6.48 -5.55
C THR A 200 -21.05 -7.99 -5.73
N ASP A 201 -21.86 -8.89 -5.15
CA ASP A 201 -21.68 -10.37 -5.29
C ASP A 201 -21.85 -10.91 -6.74
N LYS A 202 -21.65 -10.05 -7.74
CA LYS A 202 -21.65 -10.31 -9.17
C LYS A 202 -20.30 -9.84 -9.72
N VAL A 203 -19.67 -10.69 -10.53
CA VAL A 203 -18.50 -10.33 -11.34
C VAL A 203 -18.88 -9.14 -12.22
N VAL A 204 -18.28 -7.97 -11.96
CA VAL A 204 -18.50 -6.79 -12.79
C VAL A 204 -17.23 -6.55 -13.59
N LYS A 205 -17.24 -7.15 -14.79
CA LYS A 205 -16.49 -6.70 -15.97
C LYS A 205 -15.02 -7.15 -16.00
N LYS A 206 -14.65 -7.78 -17.13
CA LYS A 206 -13.26 -7.86 -17.57
C LYS A 206 -12.87 -6.47 -18.05
N LEU A 207 -12.04 -5.77 -17.29
CA LEU A 207 -11.57 -4.45 -17.67
C LEU A 207 -10.17 -4.62 -18.30
N THR A 208 -10.15 -4.63 -19.63
CA THR A 208 -8.90 -4.53 -20.40
C THR A 208 -8.53 -3.06 -20.47
N THR A 209 -7.32 -2.70 -20.04
CA THR A 209 -6.84 -1.32 -20.17
C THR A 209 -6.76 -0.94 -21.63
N ALA A 210 -7.66 -0.05 -22.08
CA ALA A 210 -7.63 0.57 -23.40
C ALA A 210 -6.64 1.75 -23.38
N LEU A 211 -5.36 1.45 -23.28
CA LEU A 211 -4.30 2.44 -23.53
C LEU A 211 -3.45 1.89 -24.69
N SER A 212 -3.95 2.16 -25.91
CA SER A 212 -3.19 2.13 -27.16
C SER A 212 -2.39 3.41 -27.33
#